data_AF-A0A934S076-F1
#
_entry.id   AF-A0A934S076-F1
#
_cell.length_a   1.000
_cell.length_b   1.000
_cell.length_c   1.000
_cell.angle_alpha   90.00
_cell.angle_beta   90.00
_cell.angle_gamma   90.00
#
_symmetry.space_group_name_H-M   'P 1'
#
loop_
_entity.id
_entity.type
_entity.pdbx_description
1 polymer ?
#
loop_
_entity_poly.entity_id
_entity_poly.type
_entity_poly.pdbx_seq_one_letter_code
_entity_poly.pdbx_strand_id
1 'polypeptide(L)'
;MRKLIPTLSLAVAGFASNALTADEANIAKGEAIYQSICFSCHGKNLEGATGPKLTDAEWVHGSSDQEIFNSIANGFLEKGMPGFKGVHTDADLRSVVAFIKSRRQGLSNLSYELYEGLSDEDFSFEKIAAVEPTKTGELPNGIMDTSFVEVQDYAILFKANLKAPNPETRHFKVNGGWQNRLRVLLDDEELNTGEHFNATDKVLESSEQELQVLWQRKHKNPRIRISAFLVGDNEQNGLSQAAVEHLKKTVFMVKAEGDEPYLVRKSIDRVPDKSIAVGFPGGLNYAYHAPTGAIVGAWKGDGLNIGPNIIGRGQEGSRPIDRWVFADSTGIGLTVDGQPTAFKLTEYTRGKTPTFLSKNGDYQLQVVVSPSGPSALKVNYTLSGKTPKSVELNVPAEAKIQCEDGSLSGNVLKIAPAKLTSFTLTLSE
;
A
#
# COMPACT_ATOMS: atom_id res chain seq x y z
N MET A 1 -28.04 55.33 -45.79
CA MET A 1 -27.73 55.48 -44.35
C MET A 1 -29.00 55.20 -43.53
N ARG A 2 -29.14 53.99 -42.98
CA ARG A 2 -30.12 53.67 -41.94
C ARG A 2 -29.33 53.08 -40.77
N LYS A 3 -29.27 53.81 -39.66
CA LYS A 3 -28.58 53.40 -38.43
C LYS A 3 -29.42 52.34 -37.72
N LEU A 4 -28.84 51.16 -37.51
CA LEU A 4 -29.37 50.11 -36.64
C LEU A 4 -29.22 50.57 -35.18
N ILE A 5 -30.30 50.53 -34.42
CA ILE A 5 -30.31 50.68 -32.96
C ILE A 5 -30.26 49.25 -32.39
N PRO A 6 -29.24 48.86 -31.60
CA PRO A 6 -29.26 47.57 -30.93
C PRO A 6 -30.13 47.67 -29.68
N THR A 7 -31.15 46.82 -29.60
CA THR A 7 -31.89 46.54 -28.36
C THR A 7 -30.98 45.81 -27.37
N LEU A 8 -30.73 46.45 -26.23
CA LEU A 8 -30.01 45.88 -25.10
C LEU A 8 -30.91 44.82 -24.43
N SER A 9 -30.63 43.54 -24.66
CA SER A 9 -31.26 42.44 -23.91
C SER A 9 -30.40 42.13 -22.70
N LEU A 10 -30.91 42.43 -21.51
CA LEU A 10 -30.27 42.15 -20.23
C LEU A 10 -30.48 40.65 -19.91
N ALA A 11 -29.49 39.81 -20.24
CA ALA A 11 -29.49 38.43 -19.79
C ALA A 11 -29.09 38.39 -18.31
N VAL A 12 -30.04 38.08 -17.44
CA VAL A 12 -29.79 37.74 -16.03
C VAL A 12 -29.10 36.39 -16.02
N ALA A 13 -27.81 36.37 -15.67
CA ALA A 13 -27.09 35.14 -15.37
C ALA A 13 -27.67 34.54 -14.09
N GLY A 14 -28.43 33.45 -14.22
CA GLY A 14 -28.82 32.61 -13.10
C GLY A 14 -27.58 31.89 -12.58
N PHE A 15 -27.11 32.24 -11.39
CA PHE A 15 -26.19 31.39 -10.64
C PHE A 15 -26.99 30.17 -10.17
N ALA A 16 -26.83 29.04 -10.85
CA ALA A 16 -27.25 27.76 -10.29
C ALA A 16 -26.36 27.46 -9.07
N SER A 17 -26.94 27.43 -7.88
CA SER A 17 -26.29 26.94 -6.68
C SER A 17 -26.11 25.42 -6.82
N ASN A 18 -24.88 24.96 -7.09
CA ASN A 18 -24.52 23.55 -6.95
C ASN A 18 -24.47 23.21 -5.45
N ALA A 19 -25.62 22.96 -4.84
CA ALA A 19 -25.68 22.28 -3.55
C ALA A 19 -25.31 20.81 -3.77
N LEU A 20 -24.35 20.30 -2.98
CA LEU A 20 -23.99 18.88 -3.00
C LEU A 20 -25.23 18.03 -2.68
N THR A 21 -25.37 16.91 -3.36
CA THR A 21 -26.33 15.86 -2.98
C THR A 21 -26.02 15.33 -1.58
N ALA A 22 -27.00 14.69 -0.94
CA ALA A 22 -26.80 14.08 0.37
C ALA A 22 -25.65 13.06 0.37
N ASP A 23 -25.47 12.33 -0.73
CA ASP A 23 -24.39 11.35 -0.89
C ASP A 23 -23.03 12.03 -1.07
N GLU A 24 -22.95 13.09 -1.88
CA GLU A 24 -21.71 13.87 -2.03
C GLU A 24 -21.31 14.57 -0.72
N ALA A 25 -22.27 15.11 0.02
CA ALA A 25 -22.02 15.71 1.33
C ALA A 25 -21.52 14.67 2.35
N ASN A 26 -22.09 13.46 2.32
CA ASN A 26 -21.64 12.34 3.16
C ASN A 26 -20.24 11.88 2.80
N ILE A 27 -19.92 11.76 1.50
CA ILE A 27 -18.58 11.41 1.02
C ILE A 27 -17.57 12.48 1.40
N ALA A 28 -17.87 13.76 1.19
CA ALA A 28 -16.98 14.88 1.54
C ALA A 28 -16.70 14.94 3.05
N LYS A 29 -17.71 14.68 3.88
CA LYS A 29 -17.53 14.56 5.33
C LYS A 29 -16.62 13.39 5.69
N GLY A 30 -16.82 12.23 5.06
CA GLY A 30 -15.97 11.06 5.24
C GLY A 30 -14.53 11.31 4.82
N GLU A 31 -14.32 12.00 3.71
CA GLU A 31 -13.00 12.42 3.22
C GLU A 31 -12.29 13.31 4.22
N ALA A 32 -12.98 14.33 4.76
CA ALA A 32 -12.40 15.22 5.76
C ALA A 32 -11.93 14.47 7.02
N ILE A 33 -12.73 13.52 7.51
CA ILE A 33 -12.34 12.67 8.63
C ILE A 33 -11.15 11.78 8.24
N TYR A 34 -11.21 11.11 7.09
CA TYR A 34 -10.12 10.26 6.60
C TYR A 34 -8.79 11.03 6.51
N GLN A 35 -8.81 12.25 5.97
CA GLN A 35 -7.63 13.11 5.84
C GLN A 35 -7.10 13.63 7.18
N SER A 36 -7.92 13.61 8.23
CA SER A 36 -7.48 14.02 9.57
C SER A 36 -6.75 12.89 10.33
N ILE A 37 -7.17 11.63 10.14
CA ILE A 37 -6.72 10.51 10.99
C ILE A 37 -6.21 9.28 10.21
N CYS A 38 -6.92 8.85 9.17
CA CYS A 38 -6.67 7.58 8.49
C CYS A 38 -5.51 7.65 7.49
N PHE A 39 -5.33 8.79 6.82
CA PHE A 39 -4.34 8.96 5.73
C PHE A 39 -2.90 8.65 6.17
N SER A 40 -2.59 8.87 7.45
CA SER A 40 -1.25 8.68 8.00
C SER A 40 -0.77 7.22 7.88
N CYS A 41 -1.71 6.27 7.90
CA CYS A 41 -1.44 4.85 7.74
C CYS A 41 -1.88 4.32 6.37
N HIS A 42 -2.98 4.82 5.80
CA HIS A 42 -3.57 4.28 4.57
C HIS A 42 -3.24 5.09 3.31
N GLY A 43 -2.41 6.12 3.41
CA GLY A 43 -2.05 7.01 2.30
C GLY A 43 -3.11 8.09 2.05
N LYS A 44 -2.73 9.20 1.40
CA LYS A 44 -3.66 10.32 1.17
C LYS A 44 -4.75 9.98 0.16
N ASN A 45 -4.45 9.09 -0.76
CA ASN A 45 -5.27 8.61 -1.85
C ASN A 45 -5.72 7.15 -1.64
N LEU A 46 -5.70 6.65 -0.39
CA LEU A 46 -6.05 5.27 -0.02
C LEU A 46 -5.13 4.19 -0.65
N GLU A 47 -3.97 4.62 -1.12
CA GLU A 47 -2.96 3.81 -1.82
C GLU A 47 -2.22 2.82 -0.91
N GLY A 48 -2.39 2.97 0.41
CA GLY A 48 -1.71 2.19 1.43
C GLY A 48 -0.36 2.79 1.82
N ALA A 49 0.02 2.61 3.08
CA ALA A 49 1.35 2.94 3.59
C ALA A 49 1.74 1.95 4.69
N THR A 50 1.59 2.33 5.96
CA THR A 50 1.71 1.40 7.09
C THR A 50 0.54 0.42 7.12
N GLY A 51 -0.67 0.91 6.86
CA GLY A 51 -1.90 0.12 6.72
C GLY A 51 -2.15 -0.28 5.26
N PRO A 52 -3.06 -1.23 5.02
CA PRO A 52 -3.39 -1.67 3.67
C PRO A 52 -3.89 -0.55 2.78
N LYS A 53 -3.72 -0.77 1.49
CA LYS A 53 -4.49 -0.09 0.47
C LYS A 53 -5.99 -0.32 0.69
N LEU A 54 -6.82 0.69 0.45
CA LEU A 54 -8.27 0.61 0.66
C LEU A 54 -9.06 0.81 -0.64
N THR A 55 -8.39 0.99 -1.77
CA THR A 55 -9.03 1.11 -3.08
C THR A 55 -9.17 -0.22 -3.83
N ASP A 56 -8.46 -1.28 -3.47
CA ASP A 56 -8.49 -2.54 -4.25
C ASP A 56 -9.72 -3.43 -3.96
N ALA A 57 -9.84 -4.51 -4.74
CA ALA A 57 -10.98 -5.43 -4.69
C ALA A 57 -10.92 -6.43 -3.52
N GLU A 58 -9.75 -6.68 -2.95
CA GLU A 58 -9.54 -7.73 -1.94
C GLU A 58 -9.77 -7.18 -0.53
N TRP A 59 -10.52 -7.86 0.33
CA TRP A 59 -10.79 -7.38 1.71
C TRP A 59 -10.68 -8.53 2.71
N VAL A 60 -9.67 -8.51 3.58
CA VAL A 60 -9.41 -9.59 4.56
C VAL A 60 -10.44 -9.63 5.69
N HIS A 61 -11.05 -8.49 6.00
CA HIS A 61 -12.01 -8.32 7.10
C HIS A 61 -13.44 -8.07 6.59
N GLY A 62 -13.73 -8.46 5.35
CA GLY A 62 -15.01 -8.22 4.69
C GLY A 62 -15.09 -6.86 3.98
N SER A 63 -15.96 -6.77 2.98
CA SER A 63 -16.10 -5.60 2.08
C SER A 63 -17.49 -4.97 2.10
N SER A 64 -18.41 -5.52 2.90
CA SER A 64 -19.70 -4.89 3.13
C SER A 64 -19.54 -3.64 4.00
N ASP A 65 -20.47 -2.70 3.84
CA ASP A 65 -20.41 -1.43 4.56
C ASP A 65 -20.42 -1.63 6.08
N GLN A 66 -21.11 -2.67 6.56
CA GLN A 66 -21.15 -3.02 7.97
C GLN A 66 -19.84 -3.65 8.47
N GLU A 67 -19.18 -4.47 7.66
CA GLU A 67 -17.86 -5.06 8.00
C GLU A 67 -16.77 -3.99 8.04
N ILE A 68 -16.76 -3.08 7.06
CA ILE A 68 -15.83 -1.94 7.02
C ILE A 68 -16.10 -1.02 8.23
N PHE A 69 -17.37 -0.72 8.53
CA PHE A 69 -17.74 0.03 9.73
C PHE A 69 -17.20 -0.63 10.99
N ASN A 70 -17.41 -1.94 11.16
CA ASN A 70 -16.95 -2.68 12.34
C ASN A 70 -15.41 -2.64 12.46
N SER A 71 -14.71 -2.73 11.33
CA SER A 71 -13.25 -2.63 11.27
C SER A 71 -12.76 -1.25 11.74
N ILE A 72 -13.40 -0.16 11.29
CA ILE A 72 -13.05 1.20 11.71
C ILE A 72 -13.43 1.46 13.17
N ALA A 73 -14.61 1.00 13.59
CA ALA A 73 -15.11 1.23 14.93
C ALA A 73 -14.26 0.53 16.00
N ASN A 74 -13.89 -0.73 15.76
CA ASN A 74 -13.21 -1.57 16.76
C ASN A 74 -11.68 -1.59 16.59
N GLY A 75 -11.19 -1.38 15.36
CA GLY A 75 -9.77 -1.44 15.04
C GLY A 75 -9.16 -2.84 15.15
N PHE A 76 -7.85 -2.90 14.92
CA PHE A 76 -6.99 -4.08 15.06
C PHE A 76 -5.75 -3.67 15.85
N LEU A 77 -5.87 -3.55 17.18
CA LEU A 77 -4.81 -3.00 18.04
C LEU A 77 -3.48 -3.76 17.93
N GLU A 78 -3.56 -5.09 17.84
CA GLU A 78 -2.39 -5.97 17.64
C GLU A 78 -1.67 -5.71 16.31
N LYS A 79 -2.36 -5.10 15.34
CA LYS A 79 -1.84 -4.73 14.02
C LYS A 79 -1.62 -3.22 13.88
N GLY A 80 -1.72 -2.48 14.98
CA GLY A 80 -1.46 -1.04 15.02
C GLY A 80 -2.60 -0.15 14.52
N MET A 81 -3.79 -0.70 14.20
CA MET A 81 -4.97 0.11 13.85
C MET A 81 -5.84 0.32 15.11
N PRO A 82 -5.92 1.54 15.68
CA PRO A 82 -6.82 1.80 16.80
C PRO A 82 -8.28 1.74 16.36
N GLY A 83 -9.18 1.45 17.30
CA GLY A 83 -10.63 1.62 17.10
C GLY A 83 -11.02 3.09 17.26
N PHE A 84 -11.92 3.57 16.42
CA PHE A 84 -12.36 4.98 16.42
C PHE A 84 -13.75 5.19 17.02
N LYS A 85 -14.39 4.13 17.55
CA LYS A 85 -15.64 4.25 18.29
C LYS A 85 -15.43 5.12 19.54
N GLY A 86 -16.32 6.10 19.74
CA GLY A 86 -16.23 7.05 20.85
C GLY A 86 -15.29 8.24 20.60
N VAL A 87 -14.41 8.17 19.60
CA VAL A 87 -13.69 9.33 19.04
C VAL A 87 -14.58 10.04 18.01
N HIS A 88 -15.27 9.26 17.19
CA HIS A 88 -16.25 9.71 16.20
C HIS A 88 -17.62 9.06 16.45
N THR A 89 -18.69 9.71 15.99
CA THR A 89 -20.04 9.13 16.06
C THR A 89 -20.22 8.02 15.01
N ASP A 90 -21.19 7.12 15.22
CA ASP A 90 -21.48 6.08 14.22
C ASP A 90 -21.83 6.67 12.85
N ALA A 91 -22.51 7.83 12.80
CA ALA A 91 -22.80 8.53 11.56
C ALA A 91 -21.52 9.03 10.86
N ASP A 92 -20.56 9.57 11.62
CA ASP A 92 -19.27 9.99 11.09
C ASP A 92 -18.49 8.80 10.52
N LEU A 93 -18.44 7.68 11.25
CA LEU A 93 -17.77 6.47 10.77
C LEU A 93 -18.44 5.91 9.51
N ARG A 94 -19.77 5.98 9.39
CA ARG A 94 -20.48 5.61 8.16
C ARG A 94 -20.15 6.57 6.99
N SER A 95 -19.96 7.86 7.25
CA SER A 95 -19.45 8.79 6.22
C SER A 95 -18.05 8.37 5.75
N VAL A 96 -17.15 7.95 6.66
CA VAL A 96 -15.83 7.42 6.27
C VAL A 96 -15.95 6.15 5.41
N VAL A 97 -16.87 5.24 5.75
CA VAL A 97 -17.17 4.06 4.90
C VAL A 97 -17.61 4.49 3.50
N ALA A 98 -18.53 5.45 3.40
CA ALA A 98 -19.02 5.96 2.12
C ALA A 98 -17.87 6.55 1.27
N PHE A 99 -16.96 7.30 1.89
CA PHE A 99 -15.76 7.82 1.21
C PHE A 99 -14.84 6.70 0.73
N ILE A 100 -14.52 5.72 1.57
CA ILE A 100 -13.65 4.60 1.17
C ILE A 100 -14.27 3.83 -0.01
N LYS A 101 -15.58 3.57 0.05
CA LYS A 101 -16.34 2.89 -1.00
C LYS A 101 -16.42 3.72 -2.30
N SER A 102 -16.51 5.05 -2.20
CA SER A 102 -16.53 5.90 -3.38
C SER A 102 -15.20 5.85 -4.14
N ARG A 103 -14.09 5.60 -3.46
CA ARG A 103 -12.73 5.46 -4.01
C ARG A 103 -12.35 4.03 -4.42
N ARG A 104 -13.21 3.03 -4.18
CA ARG A 104 -12.95 1.64 -4.57
C ARG A 104 -12.77 1.53 -6.09
N GLN A 105 -11.82 0.69 -6.47
CA GLN A 105 -11.43 0.35 -7.83
C GLN A 105 -11.62 -1.15 -8.05
N GLY A 106 -11.88 -1.53 -9.30
CA GLY A 106 -12.00 -2.92 -9.72
C GLY A 106 -13.45 -3.38 -9.86
N LEU A 107 -13.65 -4.70 -9.71
CA LEU A 107 -14.93 -5.33 -10.04
C LEU A 107 -15.88 -5.36 -8.84
N SER A 108 -17.16 -5.15 -9.12
CA SER A 108 -18.27 -5.38 -8.20
C SER A 108 -19.42 -6.06 -8.93
N ASN A 109 -20.35 -6.67 -8.18
CA ASN A 109 -21.45 -7.46 -8.75
C ASN A 109 -20.95 -8.52 -9.76
N LEU A 110 -19.82 -9.14 -9.44
CA LEU A 110 -19.17 -10.08 -10.33
C LEU A 110 -19.89 -11.42 -10.31
N SER A 111 -20.48 -11.78 -11.44
CA SER A 111 -21.10 -13.07 -11.69
C SER A 111 -20.42 -13.80 -12.84
N TYR A 112 -20.72 -15.08 -12.98
CA TYR A 112 -20.24 -15.90 -14.10
C TYR A 112 -21.35 -16.77 -14.69
N GLU A 113 -21.19 -17.06 -15.98
CA GLU A 113 -21.92 -18.07 -16.73
C GLU A 113 -20.90 -19.00 -17.41
N LEU A 114 -20.97 -20.29 -17.10
CA LEU A 114 -20.09 -21.33 -17.63
C LEU A 114 -20.79 -22.07 -18.76
N TYR A 115 -20.03 -22.38 -19.80
CA TYR A 115 -20.51 -23.05 -21.00
C TYR A 115 -19.54 -24.17 -21.38
N GLU A 116 -20.08 -25.37 -21.62
CA GLU A 116 -19.31 -26.54 -22.05
C GLU A 116 -19.69 -26.91 -23.49
N GLY A 117 -18.71 -27.34 -24.29
CA GLY A 117 -18.95 -27.78 -25.66
C GLY A 117 -19.25 -26.66 -26.67
N LEU A 118 -19.01 -25.39 -26.33
CA LEU A 118 -19.12 -24.27 -27.28
C LEU A 118 -18.15 -24.46 -28.45
N SER A 119 -18.69 -24.43 -29.67
CA SER A 119 -17.91 -24.51 -30.89
C SER A 119 -17.08 -23.25 -31.12
N ASP A 120 -16.19 -23.33 -32.11
CA ASP A 120 -15.39 -22.17 -32.48
C ASP A 120 -16.18 -21.02 -33.05
N GLU A 121 -17.22 -21.36 -33.80
CA GLU A 121 -18.08 -20.40 -34.48
C GLU A 121 -19.01 -19.74 -33.48
N ASP A 122 -19.31 -20.39 -32.36
CA ASP A 122 -20.27 -19.92 -31.35
C ASP A 122 -19.66 -19.03 -30.28
N PHE A 123 -18.34 -18.78 -30.34
CA PHE A 123 -17.63 -17.92 -29.40
C PHE A 123 -17.85 -16.41 -29.69
N SER A 124 -19.05 -15.91 -29.41
CA SER A 124 -19.40 -14.49 -29.44
C SER A 124 -20.45 -14.14 -28.40
N PHE A 125 -20.48 -12.88 -27.96
CA PHE A 125 -21.52 -12.38 -27.05
C PHE A 125 -22.93 -12.60 -27.60
N GLU A 126 -23.13 -12.31 -28.90
CA GLU A 126 -24.42 -12.50 -29.59
C GLU A 126 -24.86 -13.97 -29.59
N LYS A 127 -23.95 -14.90 -29.91
CA LYS A 127 -24.30 -16.31 -30.06
C LYS A 127 -24.50 -17.00 -28.72
N ILE A 128 -23.66 -16.71 -27.73
CA ILE A 128 -23.83 -17.31 -26.40
C ILE A 128 -25.09 -16.81 -25.68
N ALA A 129 -25.61 -15.62 -26.01
CA ALA A 129 -26.85 -15.11 -25.44
C ALA A 129 -28.07 -15.99 -25.74
N ALA A 130 -28.00 -16.86 -26.75
CA ALA A 130 -29.02 -17.84 -27.09
C ALA A 130 -28.73 -19.25 -26.55
N VAL A 131 -27.63 -19.44 -25.83
CA VAL A 131 -27.19 -20.72 -25.26
C VAL A 131 -27.42 -20.69 -23.76
N GLU A 132 -28.06 -21.73 -23.22
CA GLU A 132 -28.20 -21.86 -21.77
C GLU A 132 -26.86 -22.23 -21.12
N PRO A 133 -26.40 -21.51 -20.09
CA PRO A 133 -25.16 -21.85 -19.39
C PRO A 133 -25.31 -23.15 -18.61
N THR A 134 -24.24 -23.96 -18.57
CA THR A 134 -24.21 -25.21 -17.79
C THR A 134 -24.16 -24.93 -16.28
N LYS A 135 -23.59 -23.78 -15.89
CA LYS A 135 -23.52 -23.35 -14.49
C LYS A 135 -23.45 -21.83 -14.41
N THR A 136 -24.08 -21.25 -13.42
CA THR A 136 -23.98 -19.82 -13.09
C THR A 136 -23.58 -19.63 -11.64
N GLY A 137 -23.20 -18.41 -11.25
CA GLY A 137 -22.95 -18.07 -9.86
C GLY A 137 -22.35 -16.69 -9.66
N GLU A 138 -22.21 -16.30 -8.39
CA GLU A 138 -21.62 -15.03 -7.95
C GLU A 138 -20.20 -15.25 -7.41
N LEU A 139 -19.31 -14.28 -7.61
CA LEU A 139 -17.94 -14.25 -7.09
C LEU A 139 -17.78 -13.05 -6.14
N PRO A 140 -17.92 -13.25 -4.81
CA PRO A 140 -18.13 -12.17 -3.85
C PRO A 140 -16.91 -11.24 -3.65
N ASN A 141 -15.72 -11.66 -4.09
CA ASN A 141 -14.48 -10.91 -3.88
C ASN A 141 -14.14 -9.93 -5.02
N GLY A 142 -14.98 -9.84 -6.07
CA GLY A 142 -14.67 -9.00 -7.23
C GLY A 142 -13.39 -9.44 -7.96
N ILE A 143 -13.07 -10.74 -7.88
CA ILE A 143 -11.92 -11.37 -8.52
C ILE A 143 -12.45 -12.43 -9.47
N MET A 144 -12.11 -12.32 -10.75
CA MET A 144 -12.40 -13.37 -11.73
C MET A 144 -11.56 -14.60 -11.40
N ASP A 145 -12.25 -15.67 -11.01
CA ASP A 145 -11.63 -16.94 -10.67
C ASP A 145 -12.19 -18.06 -11.54
N THR A 146 -11.32 -18.95 -11.97
CA THR A 146 -11.64 -20.16 -12.76
C THR A 146 -11.14 -21.43 -12.07
N SER A 147 -10.58 -21.31 -10.86
CA SER A 147 -10.00 -22.43 -10.11
C SER A 147 -11.01 -23.53 -9.76
N PHE A 148 -12.30 -23.16 -9.66
CA PHE A 148 -13.40 -24.08 -9.38
C PHE A 148 -13.88 -24.88 -10.61
N VAL A 149 -13.41 -24.55 -11.81
CA VAL A 149 -13.86 -25.22 -13.04
C VAL A 149 -13.09 -26.52 -13.24
N GLU A 150 -13.77 -27.65 -13.12
CA GLU A 150 -13.17 -28.98 -13.16
C GLU A 150 -13.02 -29.54 -14.59
N VAL A 151 -13.74 -28.98 -15.55
CA VAL A 151 -13.70 -29.36 -16.97
C VAL A 151 -12.53 -28.67 -17.69
N GLN A 152 -11.98 -29.32 -18.72
CA GLN A 152 -10.79 -28.81 -19.42
C GLN A 152 -11.12 -27.84 -20.55
N ASP A 153 -12.18 -28.11 -21.31
CA ASP A 153 -12.63 -27.31 -22.45
C ASP A 153 -13.95 -26.63 -22.09
N TYR A 154 -13.90 -25.32 -21.90
CA TYR A 154 -15.06 -24.52 -21.52
C TYR A 154 -14.89 -23.08 -21.98
N ALA A 155 -16.02 -22.39 -22.12
CA ALA A 155 -16.05 -20.93 -22.12
C ALA A 155 -16.70 -20.44 -20.82
N ILE A 156 -16.27 -19.29 -20.35
CA ILE A 156 -16.85 -18.62 -19.20
C ILE A 156 -17.04 -17.15 -19.55
N LEU A 157 -18.24 -16.65 -19.27
CA LEU A 157 -18.59 -15.24 -19.35
C LEU A 157 -18.60 -14.69 -17.94
N PHE A 158 -17.73 -13.72 -17.65
CA PHE A 158 -17.80 -12.91 -16.45
C PHE A 158 -18.58 -11.64 -16.75
N LYS A 159 -19.48 -11.25 -15.84
CA LYS A 159 -20.24 -9.99 -15.88
C LYS A 159 -19.99 -9.23 -14.59
N ALA A 160 -19.65 -7.96 -14.67
CA ALA A 160 -19.38 -7.14 -13.51
C ALA A 160 -19.52 -5.64 -13.81
N ASN A 161 -19.62 -4.85 -12.74
CA ASN A 161 -19.40 -3.41 -12.81
C ASN A 161 -17.93 -3.13 -12.55
N LEU A 162 -17.29 -2.38 -13.43
CA LEU A 162 -15.89 -1.96 -13.34
C LEU A 162 -15.81 -0.49 -12.94
N LYS A 163 -15.14 -0.19 -11.83
CA LYS A 163 -15.01 1.17 -11.31
C LYS A 163 -13.55 1.64 -11.29
N ALA A 164 -13.30 2.85 -11.79
CA ALA A 164 -12.00 3.51 -11.77
C ALA A 164 -12.13 5.04 -11.56
N PRO A 165 -12.48 5.51 -10.34
CA PRO A 165 -12.97 6.88 -10.10
C PRO A 165 -11.94 8.00 -10.31
N ASN A 166 -10.65 7.65 -10.43
CA ASN A 166 -9.57 8.58 -10.72
C ASN A 166 -8.87 8.12 -12.02
N PRO A 167 -9.33 8.56 -13.20
CA PRO A 167 -8.93 8.01 -14.50
C PRO A 167 -7.63 8.62 -15.06
N GLU A 168 -6.89 9.45 -14.30
CA GLU A 168 -5.54 9.86 -14.71
C GLU A 168 -4.73 8.58 -15.03
N THR A 169 -4.60 8.32 -16.33
CA THR A 169 -4.04 7.13 -17.01
C THR A 169 -4.37 5.78 -16.35
N ARG A 170 -5.66 5.47 -16.16
CA ARG A 170 -6.09 4.11 -15.75
C ARG A 170 -6.41 3.22 -16.94
N HIS A 171 -5.65 2.15 -17.05
CA HIS A 171 -5.76 1.13 -18.08
C HIS A 171 -6.38 -0.14 -17.52
N PHE A 172 -7.48 -0.59 -18.11
CA PHE A 172 -7.92 -1.97 -18.00
C PHE A 172 -7.10 -2.84 -18.95
N LYS A 173 -6.32 -3.75 -18.36
CA LYS A 173 -5.52 -4.72 -19.10
C LYS A 173 -6.03 -6.12 -18.82
N VAL A 174 -6.33 -6.88 -19.85
CA VAL A 174 -6.71 -8.29 -19.69
C VAL A 174 -6.00 -9.13 -20.74
N ASN A 175 -5.56 -10.33 -20.35
CA ASN A 175 -4.86 -11.26 -21.21
C ASN A 175 -5.40 -12.70 -21.02
N GLY A 176 -5.77 -13.35 -22.11
CA GLY A 176 -6.34 -14.70 -22.12
C GLY A 176 -5.31 -15.84 -22.21
N GLY A 177 -4.04 -15.50 -22.43
CA GLY A 177 -2.95 -16.44 -22.66
C GLY A 177 -2.93 -17.01 -24.08
N TRP A 178 -1.73 -17.31 -24.59
CA TRP A 178 -1.53 -17.82 -25.95
C TRP A 178 -2.39 -19.06 -26.24
N GLN A 179 -2.99 -19.13 -27.44
CA GLN A 179 -3.92 -20.17 -27.93
C GLN A 179 -5.31 -20.24 -27.27
N ASN A 180 -5.66 -19.32 -26.37
CA ASN A 180 -7.02 -19.21 -25.85
C ASN A 180 -7.74 -18.07 -26.56
N ARG A 181 -9.04 -17.95 -26.33
CA ARG A 181 -9.84 -16.87 -26.89
C ARG A 181 -10.37 -15.97 -25.81
N LEU A 182 -10.36 -14.69 -26.09
CA LEU A 182 -10.77 -13.64 -25.18
C LEU A 182 -11.57 -12.61 -25.99
N ARG A 183 -12.75 -12.25 -25.48
CA ARG A 183 -13.55 -11.13 -25.97
C ARG A 183 -13.96 -10.30 -24.76
N VAL A 184 -13.97 -8.99 -24.95
CA VAL A 184 -14.24 -8.04 -23.87
C VAL A 184 -15.26 -7.03 -24.39
N LEU A 185 -16.33 -6.86 -23.64
CA LEU A 185 -17.33 -5.81 -23.84
C LEU A 185 -17.22 -4.83 -22.68
N LEU A 186 -17.14 -3.54 -22.99
CA LEU A 186 -17.13 -2.47 -21.99
C LEU A 186 -18.15 -1.41 -22.44
N ASP A 187 -19.21 -1.18 -21.66
CA ASP A 187 -20.34 -0.31 -22.01
C ASP A 187 -20.85 -0.54 -23.45
N ASP A 188 -21.12 -1.81 -23.78
CA ASP A 188 -21.52 -2.26 -25.11
C ASP A 188 -20.50 -2.07 -26.26
N GLU A 189 -19.31 -1.50 -25.97
CA GLU A 189 -18.20 -1.42 -26.92
C GLU A 189 -17.33 -2.68 -26.82
N GLU A 190 -17.23 -3.44 -27.91
CA GLU A 190 -16.30 -4.57 -27.97
C GLU A 190 -14.87 -4.09 -28.21
N LEU A 191 -13.96 -4.44 -27.30
CA LEU A 191 -12.58 -3.94 -27.31
C LEU A 191 -11.68 -4.81 -28.21
N ASN A 192 -11.20 -4.23 -29.31
CA ASN A 192 -10.28 -4.78 -30.34
C ASN A 192 -10.02 -6.31 -30.29
N THR A 193 -10.79 -7.05 -31.09
CA THR A 193 -10.95 -8.52 -31.04
C THR A 193 -10.65 -9.21 -32.38
N GLY A 194 -9.40 -9.16 -32.86
CA GLY A 194 -8.98 -10.05 -33.97
C GLY A 194 -8.76 -11.49 -33.50
N GLU A 195 -8.75 -12.46 -34.43
CA GLU A 195 -8.68 -13.92 -34.17
C GLU A 195 -7.44 -14.42 -33.37
N HIS A 196 -6.46 -13.53 -33.13
CA HIS A 196 -5.22 -13.84 -32.42
C HIS A 196 -4.93 -12.91 -31.23
N PHE A 197 -5.85 -12.02 -30.87
CA PHE A 197 -5.63 -11.07 -29.77
C PHE A 197 -5.88 -11.73 -28.42
N ASN A 198 -4.77 -12.03 -27.72
CA ASN A 198 -4.82 -12.56 -26.36
C ASN A 198 -4.74 -11.45 -25.31
N ALA A 199 -4.85 -10.17 -25.68
CA ALA A 199 -4.81 -9.08 -24.72
C ALA A 199 -5.51 -7.80 -25.17
N THR A 200 -6.03 -7.05 -24.20
CA THR A 200 -6.63 -5.71 -24.36
C THR A 200 -5.93 -4.73 -23.43
N ASP A 201 -5.84 -3.47 -23.85
CA ASP A 201 -5.35 -2.34 -23.05
C ASP A 201 -6.21 -1.10 -23.36
N LYS A 202 -7.14 -0.74 -22.46
CA LYS A 202 -8.15 0.32 -22.66
C LYS A 202 -8.09 1.33 -21.52
N VAL A 203 -8.02 2.61 -21.85
CA VAL A 203 -8.16 3.69 -20.86
C VAL A 203 -9.62 3.75 -20.41
N LEU A 204 -9.83 3.80 -19.09
CA LEU A 204 -11.15 3.81 -18.47
C LEU A 204 -11.67 5.23 -18.21
N GLU A 205 -12.98 5.33 -18.13
CA GLU A 205 -13.66 6.53 -17.63
C GLU A 205 -13.66 6.57 -16.09
N SER A 206 -13.95 7.75 -15.53
CA SER A 206 -14.13 7.89 -14.07
C SER A 206 -15.42 7.27 -13.56
N SER A 207 -16.43 7.17 -14.43
CA SER A 207 -17.71 6.52 -14.16
C SER A 207 -17.55 5.02 -13.92
N GLU A 208 -18.57 4.43 -13.30
CA GLU A 208 -18.72 2.97 -13.30
C GLU A 208 -19.13 2.52 -14.71
N GLN A 209 -18.53 1.43 -15.18
CA GLN A 209 -18.71 0.88 -16.53
C GLN A 209 -19.15 -0.57 -16.45
N GLU A 210 -20.05 -1.01 -17.33
CA GLU A 210 -20.47 -2.41 -17.42
C GLU A 210 -19.41 -3.22 -18.19
N LEU A 211 -18.86 -4.24 -17.54
CA LEU A 211 -17.82 -5.10 -18.09
C LEU A 211 -18.35 -6.52 -18.31
N GLN A 212 -18.14 -7.04 -19.52
CA GLN A 212 -18.26 -8.45 -19.81
C GLN A 212 -16.95 -9.01 -20.35
N VAL A 213 -16.50 -10.14 -19.79
CA VAL A 213 -15.27 -10.82 -20.21
C VAL A 213 -15.60 -12.25 -20.56
N LEU A 214 -15.62 -12.54 -21.86
CA LEU A 214 -15.82 -13.88 -22.39
C LEU A 214 -14.46 -14.51 -22.67
N TRP A 215 -14.15 -15.61 -21.98
CA TRP A 215 -12.89 -16.32 -22.14
C TRP A 215 -13.13 -17.79 -22.37
N GLN A 216 -12.41 -18.39 -23.31
CA GLN A 216 -12.49 -19.82 -23.58
C GLN A 216 -11.13 -20.48 -23.46
N ARG A 217 -11.10 -21.52 -22.63
CA ARG A 217 -9.95 -22.38 -22.45
C ARG A 217 -9.99 -23.50 -23.47
N LYS A 218 -8.94 -23.62 -24.29
CA LYS A 218 -8.80 -24.68 -25.31
C LYS A 218 -7.68 -25.69 -25.06
N HIS A 219 -6.77 -25.40 -24.13
CA HIS A 219 -5.56 -26.21 -23.94
C HIS A 219 -5.57 -26.91 -22.57
N LYS A 220 -5.12 -28.17 -22.57
CA LYS A 220 -4.91 -29.01 -21.38
C LYS A 220 -3.82 -28.50 -20.42
N ASN A 221 -3.21 -27.34 -20.69
CA ASN A 221 -2.17 -26.80 -19.82
C ASN A 221 -2.83 -26.05 -18.66
N PRO A 222 -2.76 -26.55 -17.42
CA PRO A 222 -3.38 -25.91 -16.27
C PRO A 222 -2.71 -24.58 -15.89
N ARG A 223 -1.56 -24.23 -16.50
CA ARG A 223 -0.87 -22.96 -16.23
C ARG A 223 -1.45 -21.77 -16.99
N ILE A 224 -2.27 -22.00 -18.02
CA ILE A 224 -2.85 -20.89 -18.79
C ILE A 224 -4.15 -20.44 -18.12
N ARG A 225 -4.22 -19.14 -17.82
CA ARG A 225 -5.29 -18.50 -17.05
C ARG A 225 -5.54 -17.11 -17.63
N ILE A 226 -6.76 -16.63 -17.45
CA ILE A 226 -7.07 -15.23 -17.68
C ILE A 226 -6.37 -14.35 -16.62
N SER A 227 -5.68 -13.32 -17.08
CA SER A 227 -4.98 -12.34 -16.24
C SER A 227 -5.53 -10.96 -16.53
N ALA A 228 -6.23 -10.36 -15.57
CA ALA A 228 -6.82 -9.02 -15.69
C ALA A 228 -6.30 -8.08 -14.59
N PHE A 229 -6.04 -6.83 -14.96
CA PHE A 229 -5.48 -5.78 -14.12
C PHE A 229 -6.15 -4.43 -14.38
N LEU A 230 -6.24 -3.59 -13.35
CA LEU A 230 -6.20 -2.13 -13.52
C LEU A 230 -4.78 -1.65 -13.32
N VAL A 231 -4.26 -0.87 -14.26
CA VAL A 231 -2.90 -0.35 -14.25
C VAL A 231 -2.96 1.16 -14.33
N GLY A 232 -2.21 1.87 -13.48
CA GLY A 232 -1.83 3.26 -13.75
C GLY A 232 -0.36 3.47 -13.47
N ASP A 233 0.09 4.73 -13.50
CA ASP A 233 1.51 5.10 -13.58
C ASP A 233 2.42 4.38 -12.58
N ASN A 234 1.96 4.13 -11.35
CA ASN A 234 2.75 3.46 -10.31
C ASN A 234 1.96 2.39 -9.53
N GLU A 235 0.87 1.88 -10.11
CA GLU A 235 -0.07 1.02 -9.37
C GLU A 235 -0.67 -0.05 -10.27
N GLN A 236 -0.79 -1.27 -9.73
CA GLN A 236 -1.54 -2.36 -10.34
C GLN A 236 -2.54 -2.96 -9.35
N ASN A 237 -3.77 -3.20 -9.80
CA ASN A 237 -4.80 -3.93 -9.07
C ASN A 237 -5.15 -5.19 -9.85
N GLY A 238 -5.00 -6.36 -9.23
CA GLY A 238 -5.40 -7.63 -9.85
C GLY A 238 -6.92 -7.78 -9.84
N LEU A 239 -7.51 -8.06 -10.99
CA LEU A 239 -8.94 -8.31 -11.17
C LEU A 239 -9.27 -9.79 -11.44
N SER A 240 -8.26 -10.66 -11.38
CA SER A 240 -8.36 -12.10 -11.61
C SER A 240 -7.44 -12.84 -10.66
N GLN A 241 -7.74 -14.10 -10.37
CA GLN A 241 -6.92 -14.91 -9.46
C GLN A 241 -5.47 -15.01 -9.97
N ALA A 242 -5.26 -15.14 -11.28
CA ALA A 242 -3.91 -15.20 -11.85
C ALA A 242 -3.15 -13.88 -11.69
N ALA A 243 -3.83 -12.73 -11.86
CA ALA A 243 -3.24 -11.41 -11.63
C ALA A 243 -2.89 -11.19 -10.15
N VAL A 244 -3.77 -11.58 -9.23
CA VAL A 244 -3.51 -11.53 -7.79
C VAL A 244 -2.29 -12.40 -7.43
N GLU A 245 -2.22 -13.64 -7.92
CA GLU A 245 -1.07 -14.53 -7.72
C GLU A 245 0.23 -14.00 -8.35
N HIS A 246 0.13 -13.31 -9.48
CA HIS A 246 1.28 -12.62 -10.08
C HIS A 246 1.80 -11.52 -9.17
N LEU A 247 0.92 -10.62 -8.71
CA LEU A 247 1.29 -9.51 -7.82
C LEU A 247 1.88 -10.00 -6.49
N LYS A 248 1.39 -11.14 -5.95
CA LYS A 248 1.97 -11.78 -4.74
C LYS A 248 3.45 -12.14 -4.88
N LYS A 249 3.93 -12.44 -6.09
CA LYS A 249 5.32 -12.83 -6.36
C LYS A 249 6.22 -11.65 -6.74
N THR A 250 5.62 -10.51 -7.05
CA THR A 250 6.35 -9.33 -7.52
C THR A 250 7.01 -8.62 -6.33
N VAL A 251 8.28 -8.25 -6.49
CA VAL A 251 9.03 -7.46 -5.51
C VAL A 251 8.75 -5.98 -5.77
N PHE A 252 8.21 -5.28 -4.78
CA PHE A 252 7.94 -3.85 -4.85
C PHE A 252 8.98 -3.16 -3.99
N MET A 253 10.09 -2.86 -4.66
CA MET A 253 11.25 -2.28 -4.04
C MET A 253 11.07 -0.78 -3.88
N VAL A 254 11.22 -0.29 -2.64
CA VAL A 254 11.61 1.09 -2.39
C VAL A 254 13.11 1.12 -2.18
N LYS A 255 13.78 2.03 -2.88
CA LYS A 255 15.22 2.25 -2.79
C LYS A 255 15.53 3.74 -2.80
N ALA A 256 16.76 4.08 -2.42
CA ALA A 256 17.21 5.47 -2.52
C ALA A 256 17.35 5.85 -4.00
N GLU A 257 16.92 7.06 -4.34
CA GLU A 257 16.99 7.61 -5.70
C GLU A 257 17.96 8.79 -5.73
N GLY A 258 18.88 8.80 -6.69
CA GLY A 258 19.92 9.81 -6.75
C GLY A 258 20.79 9.81 -5.49
N ASP A 259 20.84 10.96 -4.81
CA ASP A 259 21.60 11.16 -3.58
C ASP A 259 20.71 11.33 -2.32
N GLU A 260 19.40 11.11 -2.44
CA GLU A 260 18.44 11.24 -1.34
C GLU A 260 18.10 9.86 -0.74
N PRO A 261 18.14 9.71 0.59
CA PRO A 261 17.72 8.50 1.25
C PRO A 261 16.20 8.34 1.20
N TYR A 262 15.73 7.09 1.15
CA TYR A 262 14.31 6.80 1.35
C TYR A 262 13.99 6.68 2.84
N LEU A 263 12.73 6.97 3.18
CA LEU A 263 12.21 6.83 4.54
C LEU A 263 10.82 6.19 4.51
N VAL A 264 10.70 5.00 5.06
CA VAL A 264 9.46 4.21 5.04
C VAL A 264 9.01 3.89 6.45
N ARG A 265 7.78 4.29 6.77
CA ARG A 265 7.08 3.92 8.01
C ARG A 265 6.13 2.78 7.70
N LYS A 266 6.60 1.56 7.89
CA LYS A 266 5.83 0.34 7.71
C LYS A 266 6.40 -0.72 8.65
N SER A 267 5.61 -1.72 9.06
CA SER A 267 6.18 -2.87 9.78
C SER A 267 7.30 -3.46 8.92
N ILE A 268 8.38 -3.90 9.57
CA ILE A 268 9.58 -4.46 8.93
C ILE A 268 9.78 -5.81 9.60
N ASP A 269 10.03 -6.84 8.80
CA ASP A 269 10.21 -8.19 9.32
C ASP A 269 11.38 -8.24 10.32
N ARG A 270 11.28 -9.10 11.35
CA ARG A 270 12.31 -9.33 12.39
C ARG A 270 12.67 -8.16 13.32
N VAL A 271 12.10 -6.97 13.15
CA VAL A 271 12.28 -5.84 14.09
C VAL A 271 10.94 -5.40 14.67
N PRO A 272 10.91 -4.68 15.81
CA PRO A 272 9.66 -4.29 16.45
C PRO A 272 8.80 -3.39 15.55
N ASP A 273 7.49 -3.47 15.73
CA ASP A 273 6.54 -2.55 15.08
C ASP A 273 6.85 -1.08 15.40
N LYS A 274 6.34 -0.17 14.57
CA LYS A 274 6.61 1.28 14.65
C LYS A 274 8.08 1.65 14.41
N SER A 275 8.86 0.71 13.86
CA SER A 275 10.16 0.99 13.29
C SER A 275 10.04 1.77 11.97
N ILE A 276 11.03 2.61 11.71
CA ILE A 276 11.14 3.45 10.52
C ILE A 276 12.35 2.98 9.74
N ALA A 277 12.13 2.46 8.54
CA ALA A 277 13.18 2.08 7.62
C ALA A 277 13.78 3.34 6.98
N VAL A 278 15.10 3.41 6.98
CA VAL A 278 15.86 4.44 6.28
C VAL A 278 16.91 3.73 5.44
N GLY A 279 17.03 4.10 4.17
CA GLY A 279 18.09 3.56 3.32
C GLY A 279 18.75 4.62 2.49
N PHE A 280 20.07 4.53 2.42
CA PHE A 280 20.93 5.47 1.71
C PHE A 280 21.30 4.95 0.31
N PRO A 281 21.66 5.85 -0.61
CA PRO A 281 22.39 5.47 -1.82
C PRO A 281 23.61 4.60 -1.48
N GLY A 282 23.86 3.56 -2.26
CA GLY A 282 24.92 2.58 -1.99
C GLY A 282 24.50 1.39 -1.13
N GLY A 283 23.21 1.29 -0.78
CA GLY A 283 22.62 0.07 -0.24
C GLY A 283 22.87 -0.16 1.25
N LEU A 284 23.12 0.90 2.02
CA LEU A 284 23.20 0.84 3.48
C LEU A 284 21.88 1.31 4.09
N ASN A 285 21.31 0.49 4.96
CA ASN A 285 19.97 0.72 5.49
C ASN A 285 19.91 0.43 7.00
N TYR A 286 18.98 1.09 7.70
CA TYR A 286 18.73 0.87 9.13
C TYR A 286 17.25 1.05 9.50
N ALA A 287 16.88 0.49 10.65
CA ALA A 287 15.57 0.59 11.26
C ALA A 287 15.65 1.38 12.57
N TYR A 288 15.01 2.55 12.62
CA TYR A 288 14.87 3.38 13.82
C TYR A 288 13.56 3.06 14.54
N HIS A 289 13.61 2.63 15.79
CA HIS A 289 12.41 2.28 16.55
C HIS A 289 11.84 3.51 17.28
N ALA A 290 10.73 4.04 16.76
CA ALA A 290 10.14 5.29 17.25
C ALA A 290 9.75 5.30 18.76
N PRO A 291 9.27 4.19 19.36
CA PRO A 291 8.95 4.15 20.79
C PRO A 291 10.15 4.22 21.74
N THR A 292 11.34 3.74 21.32
CA THR A 292 12.52 3.65 22.21
C THR A 292 13.67 4.55 21.80
N GLY A 293 13.69 5.01 20.54
CA GLY A 293 14.79 5.77 19.97
C GLY A 293 16.02 4.94 19.59
N ALA A 294 15.91 3.61 19.65
CA ALA A 294 16.98 2.68 19.35
C ALA A 294 17.09 2.40 17.84
N ILE A 295 18.30 2.05 17.40
CA ILE A 295 18.51 1.41 16.09
C ILE A 295 18.33 -0.10 16.29
N VAL A 296 17.23 -0.66 15.81
CA VAL A 296 16.83 -2.06 16.06
C VAL A 296 17.22 -3.02 14.94
N GLY A 297 17.73 -2.49 13.84
CA GLY A 297 18.30 -3.31 12.79
C GLY A 297 19.05 -2.50 11.76
N ALA A 298 19.91 -3.19 11.02
CA ALA A 298 20.59 -2.65 9.86
C ALA A 298 20.77 -3.76 8.82
N TRP A 299 20.68 -3.40 7.55
CA TRP A 299 20.85 -4.34 6.46
C TRP A 299 21.58 -3.72 5.29
N LYS A 300 22.26 -4.57 4.53
CA LYS A 300 22.87 -4.19 3.26
C LYS A 300 22.05 -4.75 2.12
N GLY A 301 21.84 -3.93 1.11
CA GLY A 301 21.14 -4.28 -0.11
C GLY A 301 20.38 -3.12 -0.71
N ASP A 302 19.74 -3.39 -1.84
CA ASP A 302 19.17 -2.37 -2.72
C ASP A 302 17.98 -1.61 -2.13
N GLY A 303 17.46 -2.02 -0.98
CA GLY A 303 16.43 -1.28 -0.26
C GLY A 303 15.48 -2.20 0.50
N LEU A 304 14.19 -1.92 0.39
CA LEU A 304 13.14 -2.59 1.14
C LEU A 304 12.04 -3.04 0.19
N ASN A 305 11.70 -4.33 0.22
CA ASN A 305 10.49 -4.83 -0.42
C ASN A 305 9.29 -4.47 0.45
N ILE A 306 8.52 -3.50 0.02
CA ILE A 306 7.28 -3.07 0.67
C ILE A 306 6.05 -3.81 0.11
N GLY A 307 6.25 -4.76 -0.83
CA GLY A 307 5.25 -5.60 -1.49
C GLY A 307 4.30 -4.83 -2.41
N PRO A 308 3.32 -5.48 -3.04
CA PRO A 308 1.97 -5.30 -2.57
C PRO A 308 1.80 -6.35 -1.45
N ASN A 309 1.68 -5.95 -0.18
CA ASN A 309 1.50 -6.95 0.88
C ASN A 309 0.09 -7.57 0.80
N ILE A 310 -0.23 -8.29 -0.27
CA ILE A 310 -1.51 -8.89 -0.65
C ILE A 310 -1.81 -10.05 0.29
N ILE A 311 -0.81 -10.89 0.57
CA ILE A 311 -0.96 -12.09 1.42
C ILE A 311 -1.47 -11.74 2.83
N GLY A 312 -1.19 -10.53 3.33
CA GLY A 312 -1.66 -10.05 4.63
C GLY A 312 -2.37 -8.70 4.63
N ARG A 313 -2.65 -8.09 3.48
CA ARG A 313 -3.08 -6.67 3.36
C ARG A 313 -2.39 -5.74 4.38
N GLY A 314 -1.07 -5.71 4.33
CA GLY A 314 -0.24 -4.92 5.26
C GLY A 314 0.10 -5.61 6.59
N GLN A 315 -0.40 -6.83 6.86
CA GLN A 315 -0.03 -7.61 8.05
C GLN A 315 1.36 -8.27 7.96
N GLU A 316 1.93 -8.42 6.76
CA GLU A 316 3.32 -8.87 6.62
C GLU A 316 4.27 -7.67 6.76
N GLY A 317 5.32 -7.84 7.56
CA GLY A 317 6.42 -6.89 7.63
C GLY A 317 7.12 -6.76 6.28
N SER A 318 7.51 -5.53 5.93
CA SER A 318 8.38 -5.25 4.79
C SER A 318 9.69 -6.02 4.96
N ARG A 319 10.18 -6.60 3.86
CA ARG A 319 11.38 -7.44 3.91
C ARG A 319 12.56 -6.67 3.37
N PRO A 320 13.68 -6.58 4.09
CA PRO A 320 14.94 -6.15 3.52
C PRO A 320 15.25 -6.89 2.23
N ILE A 321 15.74 -6.17 1.24
CA ILE A 321 16.32 -6.77 0.04
C ILE A 321 17.77 -7.10 0.38
N ASP A 322 18.16 -8.34 0.08
CA ASP A 322 19.46 -8.94 0.43
C ASP A 322 19.55 -9.36 1.91
N ARG A 323 20.45 -8.80 2.73
CA ARG A 323 20.81 -9.41 4.02
C ARG A 323 20.87 -8.45 5.20
N TRP A 324 20.37 -8.91 6.34
CA TRP A 324 20.55 -8.27 7.64
C TRP A 324 22.01 -8.28 8.05
N VAL A 325 22.50 -7.14 8.54
CA VAL A 325 23.69 -7.04 9.39
C VAL A 325 23.32 -7.49 10.80
N PHE A 326 22.22 -6.93 11.34
CA PHE A 326 21.58 -7.42 12.56
C PHE A 326 20.10 -7.02 12.57
N ALA A 327 19.29 -7.77 13.33
CA ALA A 327 17.91 -7.45 13.64
C ALA A 327 17.62 -7.91 15.07
N ASP A 328 17.43 -6.96 15.98
CA ASP A 328 17.29 -7.20 17.41
C ASP A 328 16.19 -6.30 17.98
N SER A 329 15.20 -6.90 18.64
CA SER A 329 14.07 -6.18 19.24
C SER A 329 14.46 -5.14 20.30
N THR A 330 15.60 -5.33 20.96
CA THR A 330 16.19 -4.39 21.92
C THR A 330 17.06 -3.35 21.23
N GLY A 331 17.74 -3.75 20.15
CA GLY A 331 18.57 -2.90 19.31
C GLY A 331 19.73 -2.24 20.06
N ILE A 332 20.27 -1.21 19.42
CA ILE A 332 21.24 -0.27 20.01
C ILE A 332 20.48 0.71 20.91
N GLY A 333 20.08 0.23 22.09
CA GLY A 333 19.22 0.95 23.03
C GLY A 333 20.03 1.75 24.06
N LEU A 334 19.61 2.99 24.34
CA LEU A 334 20.24 3.86 25.34
C LEU A 334 19.72 3.60 26.76
N THR A 335 20.64 3.61 27.71
CA THR A 335 20.38 3.72 29.15
C THR A 335 21.06 4.99 29.63
N VAL A 336 20.31 5.89 30.27
CA VAL A 336 20.83 7.17 30.80
C VAL A 336 20.56 7.21 32.29
N ASP A 337 21.59 7.50 33.09
CA ASP A 337 21.53 7.51 34.55
C ASP A 337 20.98 6.20 35.16
N GLY A 338 21.28 5.06 34.53
CA GLY A 338 20.89 3.72 35.00
C GLY A 338 19.43 3.34 34.75
N GLN A 339 18.68 4.11 33.95
CA GLN A 339 17.31 3.80 33.57
C GLN A 339 17.23 3.53 32.05
N PRO A 340 16.60 2.42 31.61
CA PRO A 340 16.32 2.18 30.19
C PRO A 340 15.36 3.25 29.69
N THR A 341 15.85 4.16 28.86
CA THR A 341 15.08 5.33 28.45
C THR A 341 14.40 5.03 27.13
N ALA A 342 13.11 4.67 27.19
CA ALA A 342 12.26 4.67 26.02
C ALA A 342 12.13 6.13 25.50
N PHE A 343 13.04 6.57 24.64
CA PHE A 343 13.02 7.88 24.02
C PHE A 343 11.97 7.88 22.92
N LYS A 344 10.78 8.40 23.24
CA LYS A 344 9.67 8.44 22.30
C LYS A 344 9.92 9.51 21.25
N LEU A 345 9.84 9.12 19.99
CA LEU A 345 9.98 10.03 18.86
C LEU A 345 8.95 11.16 18.94
N THR A 346 9.43 12.40 18.87
CA THR A 346 8.62 13.61 18.82
C THR A 346 8.63 14.25 17.44
N GLU A 347 9.75 14.20 16.74
CA GLU A 347 9.92 14.85 15.44
C GLU A 347 10.99 14.14 14.60
N TYR A 348 10.86 14.20 13.27
CA TYR A 348 11.93 13.76 12.37
C TYR A 348 11.92 14.56 11.07
N THR A 349 13.08 14.69 10.45
CA THR A 349 13.24 15.36 9.15
C THR A 349 13.36 14.35 8.01
N ARG A 350 12.95 14.77 6.81
CA ARG A 350 13.22 14.06 5.55
C ARG A 350 14.25 14.86 4.74
N GLY A 351 15.19 14.18 4.11
CA GLY A 351 16.28 14.76 3.30
C GLY A 351 17.57 13.94 3.41
N LYS A 352 18.67 14.42 2.80
CA LYS A 352 19.99 13.74 2.74
C LYS A 352 20.52 13.21 4.06
N THR A 353 20.17 13.88 5.16
CA THR A 353 20.59 13.51 6.50
C THR A 353 19.37 13.44 7.42
N PRO A 354 18.62 12.31 7.40
CA PRO A 354 17.47 12.13 8.26
C PRO A 354 17.87 12.27 9.73
N THR A 355 17.13 13.12 10.44
CA THR A 355 17.36 13.40 11.86
C THR A 355 16.14 12.97 12.64
N PHE A 356 16.33 12.22 13.73
CA PHE A 356 15.27 11.81 14.63
C PHE A 356 15.43 12.51 15.98
N LEU A 357 14.38 13.18 16.44
CA LEU A 357 14.31 13.85 17.73
C LEU A 357 13.30 13.13 18.62
N SER A 358 13.78 12.67 19.77
CA SER A 358 13.01 11.87 20.72
C SER A 358 13.17 12.40 22.13
N LYS A 359 12.22 12.12 23.02
CA LYS A 359 12.22 12.62 24.41
C LYS A 359 11.97 11.53 25.44
N ASN A 360 12.59 11.69 26.60
CA ASN A 360 12.31 10.92 27.81
C ASN A 360 12.50 11.83 29.03
N GLY A 361 11.39 12.25 29.65
CA GLY A 361 11.42 13.26 30.71
C GLY A 361 12.12 14.55 30.25
N ASP A 362 13.12 14.99 31.01
CA ASP A 362 13.91 16.18 30.72
C ASP A 362 15.03 15.95 29.70
N TYR A 363 15.23 14.72 29.24
CA TYR A 363 16.22 14.40 28.20
C TYR A 363 15.60 14.51 26.82
N GLN A 364 16.33 15.16 25.92
CA GLN A 364 16.08 15.11 24.48
C GLN A 364 17.23 14.37 23.79
N LEU A 365 16.88 13.43 22.94
CA LEU A 365 17.81 12.63 22.15
C LEU A 365 17.66 13.00 20.68
N GLN A 366 18.74 13.43 20.06
CA GLN A 366 18.88 13.53 18.63
C GLN A 366 19.72 12.35 18.12
N VAL A 367 19.21 11.66 17.09
CA VAL A 367 19.93 10.59 16.38
C VAL A 367 20.07 10.97 14.92
N VAL A 368 21.31 11.00 14.45
CA VAL A 368 21.66 11.25 13.04
C VAL A 368 22.52 10.12 12.53
N VAL A 369 22.03 9.41 11.51
CA VAL A 369 22.76 8.32 10.85
C VAL A 369 23.21 8.78 9.47
N SER A 370 24.43 8.40 9.07
CA SER A 370 24.95 8.65 7.73
C SER A 370 25.85 7.51 7.27
N PRO A 371 25.98 7.26 5.95
CA PRO A 371 27.01 6.37 5.44
C PRO A 371 28.42 6.84 5.84
N SER A 372 29.29 5.88 6.14
CA SER A 372 30.72 6.09 6.40
C SER A 372 31.51 5.10 5.55
N GLY A 373 31.61 5.39 4.26
CA GLY A 373 32.11 4.43 3.27
C GLY A 373 31.03 3.42 2.84
N PRO A 374 31.42 2.36 2.11
CA PRO A 374 30.48 1.45 1.44
C PRO A 374 29.90 0.35 2.35
N SER A 375 30.39 0.20 3.58
CA SER A 375 30.07 -0.94 4.44
C SER A 375 29.84 -0.56 5.91
N ALA A 376 29.68 0.73 6.20
CA ALA A 376 29.48 1.19 7.56
C ALA A 376 28.52 2.38 7.64
N LEU A 377 27.74 2.41 8.72
CA LEU A 377 26.89 3.50 9.13
C LEU A 377 27.52 4.20 10.33
N LYS A 378 27.67 5.52 10.23
CA LYS A 378 28.02 6.37 11.36
C LYS A 378 26.74 6.83 12.05
N VAL A 379 26.61 6.56 13.34
CA VAL A 379 25.47 6.94 14.17
C VAL A 379 25.94 7.98 15.18
N ASN A 380 25.43 9.20 15.07
CA ASN A 380 25.73 10.29 15.99
C ASN A 380 24.55 10.45 16.95
N TYR A 381 24.82 10.34 18.24
CA TYR A 381 23.85 10.59 19.30
C TYR A 381 24.17 11.91 19.99
N THR A 382 23.17 12.76 20.18
CA THR A 382 23.29 14.01 20.95
C THR A 382 22.18 14.07 22.00
N LEU A 383 22.58 14.20 23.26
CA LEU A 383 21.69 14.34 24.41
C LEU A 383 21.70 15.79 24.90
N SER A 384 20.50 16.35 25.12
CA SER A 384 20.32 17.70 25.65
C SER A 384 19.18 17.77 26.67
N GLY A 385 18.96 18.96 27.25
CA GLY A 385 18.01 19.17 28.37
C GLY A 385 18.70 19.00 29.72
N LYS A 386 18.57 17.82 30.35
CA LYS A 386 19.32 17.47 31.57
C LYS A 386 20.71 16.93 31.24
N THR A 387 21.73 17.33 32.01
CA THR A 387 23.10 16.77 31.89
C THR A 387 23.14 15.33 32.40
N PRO A 388 23.53 14.34 31.55
CA PRO A 388 23.67 12.95 31.98
C PRO A 388 24.85 12.76 32.95
N LYS A 389 24.71 11.84 33.90
CA LYS A 389 25.77 11.34 34.79
C LYS A 389 26.37 10.04 34.27
N SER A 390 25.59 9.23 33.57
CA SER A 390 26.06 8.03 32.86
C SER A 390 25.24 7.78 31.60
N VAL A 391 25.90 7.25 30.58
CA VAL A 391 25.27 6.79 29.34
C VAL A 391 25.86 5.44 28.97
N GLU A 392 24.99 4.46 28.79
CA GLU A 392 25.33 3.11 28.36
C GLU A 392 24.45 2.73 27.17
N LEU A 393 24.96 1.87 26.29
CA LEU A 393 24.20 1.29 25.19
C LEU A 393 24.23 -0.23 25.26
N ASN A 394 23.07 -0.84 25.06
CA ASN A 394 23.01 -2.26 24.72
C ASN A 394 23.46 -2.43 23.26
N VAL A 395 24.42 -3.31 23.01
CA VAL A 395 24.95 -3.61 21.68
C VAL A 395 24.53 -5.03 21.31
N PRO A 396 23.72 -5.23 20.26
CA PRO A 396 23.36 -6.56 19.78
C PRO A 396 24.60 -7.39 19.47
N ALA A 397 24.58 -8.68 19.82
CA ALA A 397 25.75 -9.55 19.68
C ALA A 397 26.22 -9.70 18.21
N GLU A 398 25.29 -9.62 17.24
CA GLU A 398 25.65 -9.68 15.81
C GLU A 398 26.16 -8.35 15.26
N ALA A 399 25.97 -7.23 15.98
CA ALA A 399 26.35 -5.91 15.50
C ALA A 399 27.83 -5.62 15.73
N LYS A 400 28.58 -5.36 14.65
CA LYS A 400 29.97 -4.91 14.73
C LYS A 400 30.00 -3.40 14.97
N ILE A 401 30.08 -3.01 16.24
CA ILE A 401 30.11 -1.60 16.65
C ILE A 401 31.50 -1.20 17.12
N GLN A 402 31.96 -0.03 16.66
CA GLN A 402 33.13 0.67 17.18
C GLN A 402 32.70 2.02 17.75
N CYS A 403 33.30 2.42 18.86
CA CYS A 403 33.07 3.72 19.48
C CYS A 403 34.36 4.22 20.11
N GLU A 404 34.90 5.31 19.60
CA GLU A 404 36.08 5.97 20.17
C GLU A 404 35.74 6.75 21.45
N ASP A 405 34.46 7.09 21.63
CA ASP A 405 33.93 7.87 22.75
C ASP A 405 33.55 6.98 23.97
N GLY A 406 33.91 5.70 23.97
CA GLY A 406 33.49 4.76 25.00
C GLY A 406 34.31 3.47 25.05
N SER A 407 33.86 2.54 25.90
CA SER A 407 34.47 1.21 26.05
C SER A 407 33.39 0.12 26.07
N LEU A 408 33.56 -0.90 25.23
CA LEU A 408 32.64 -2.04 25.13
C LEU A 408 33.10 -3.15 26.08
N SER A 409 32.20 -3.62 26.94
CA SER A 409 32.42 -4.77 27.82
C SER A 409 31.21 -5.72 27.72
N GLY A 410 31.43 -6.91 27.16
CA GLY A 410 30.33 -7.77 26.74
C GLY A 410 29.46 -7.06 25.71
N ASN A 411 28.16 -6.96 25.99
CA ASN A 411 27.18 -6.28 25.14
C ASN A 411 26.84 -4.86 25.62
N VAL A 412 27.61 -4.32 26.56
CA VAL A 412 27.35 -2.97 27.12
C VAL A 412 28.47 -2.04 26.71
N LEU A 413 28.14 -1.03 25.93
CA LEU A 413 29.04 0.07 25.58
C LEU A 413 28.85 1.22 26.58
N LYS A 414 29.87 1.51 27.37
CA LYS A 414 29.87 2.63 28.32
C LYS A 414 30.53 3.84 27.71
N ILE A 415 29.82 4.97 27.67
CA ILE A 415 30.34 6.23 27.12
C ILE A 415 31.22 6.93 28.14
N ALA A 416 32.33 7.49 27.66
CA ALA A 416 33.28 8.23 28.49
C ALA A 416 32.62 9.47 29.13
N PRO A 417 32.96 9.84 30.37
CA PRO A 417 32.35 10.98 31.06
C PRO A 417 32.39 12.31 30.28
N ALA A 418 33.45 12.54 29.48
CA ALA A 418 33.60 13.74 28.66
C ALA A 418 32.70 13.77 27.40
N LYS A 419 32.03 12.66 27.08
CA LYS A 419 31.27 12.45 25.84
C LYS A 419 29.79 12.14 26.06
N LEU A 420 29.31 12.24 27.31
CA LEU A 420 27.94 11.86 27.67
C LEU A 420 26.84 12.66 26.95
N THR A 421 27.12 13.86 26.46
CA THR A 421 26.14 14.69 25.72
C THR A 421 26.23 14.53 24.21
N SER A 422 27.34 14.01 23.68
CA SER A 422 27.52 13.81 22.24
C SER A 422 28.59 12.76 21.98
N PHE A 423 28.21 11.68 21.31
CA PHE A 423 29.11 10.58 20.98
C PHE A 423 28.73 9.93 19.66
N THR A 424 29.72 9.25 19.06
CA THR A 424 29.60 8.62 17.75
C THR A 424 29.87 7.12 17.84
N LEU A 425 29.07 6.36 17.12
CA LEU A 425 29.29 4.94 16.85
C LEU A 425 29.52 4.72 15.34
N THR A 426 30.36 3.76 15.00
CA THR A 426 30.44 3.20 13.66
C THR A 426 29.90 1.78 13.71
N LEU A 427 28.83 1.53 12.97
CA LEU A 427 28.23 0.22 12.77
C LEU A 427 28.70 -0.32 11.42
N SER A 428 29.44 -1.42 11.42
CA SER A 428 29.96 -2.06 10.22
C SER A 428 29.19 -3.33 9.86
N GLU A 429 29.17 -3.66 8.57
CA GLU A 429 28.71 -4.95 8.05
C GLU A 429 29.50 -6.15 8.58
#